data_AF-A0A0U1DSK2-F1
#
_entry.id   AF-A0A0U1DSK2-F1
#
_cell.length_a   1.000
_cell.length_b   1.000
_cell.length_c   1.000
_cell.angle_alpha   90.00
_cell.angle_beta   90.00
_cell.angle_gamma   90.00
#
_symmetry.space_group_name_H-M   'P 1'
#
loop_
_entity.id
_entity.type
_entity.pdbx_description
1 polymer ?
#
loop_
_entity_poly.entity_id
_entity_poly.type
_entity_poly.pdbx_seq_one_letter_code
_entity_poly.pdbx_strand_id
1 'polypeptide(L)'
;MFGENFFGTNPSLGVDPAVDGFGSVRFRAEVPGSDGINPHDHSYYYHRGSEAPYGMADIVSGHGDQLQADGMTAEQRHSFGGVQVRIPGLPPVTIGPHTPAVIDPEWERSPGSITDNHVFDAQHHH
;
A
#
# COMPACT_ATOMS: atom_id res chain seq x y z
N MET A 1 20.51 8.80 -7.38
CA MET A 1 20.19 10.21 -7.70
C MET A 1 18.97 10.54 -6.87
N PHE A 2 19.15 11.10 -5.66
CA PHE A 2 18.02 11.46 -4.78
C PHE A 2 17.74 12.92 -5.01
N GLY A 3 16.59 13.23 -5.58
CA GLY A 3 16.24 14.60 -5.85
C GLY A 3 14.90 14.67 -6.53
N GLU A 4 13.83 14.59 -5.75
CA GLU A 4 12.61 15.32 -6.05
C GLU A 4 11.95 15.81 -4.75
N ASN A 5 11.84 17.16 -4.67
CA ASN A 5 10.73 17.92 -4.10
C ASN A 5 10.80 18.38 -2.63
N PHE A 6 11.61 19.41 -2.42
CA PHE A 6 11.66 20.33 -1.27
C PHE A 6 10.61 21.49 -1.36
N PHE A 7 9.68 21.47 -2.32
CA PHE A 7 8.82 22.63 -2.67
C PHE A 7 7.34 22.53 -2.26
N GLY A 8 6.97 21.70 -1.28
CA GLY A 8 5.68 21.85 -0.58
C GLY A 8 4.41 21.71 -1.42
N THR A 9 4.49 21.14 -2.62
CA THR A 9 3.34 20.83 -3.50
C THR A 9 2.79 19.42 -3.31
N ASN A 10 3.36 18.64 -2.39
CA ASN A 10 2.76 17.37 -1.98
C ASN A 10 1.65 17.64 -0.97
N PRO A 11 0.38 17.28 -1.25
CA PRO A 11 -0.69 17.33 -0.25
C PRO A 11 -0.47 16.33 0.90
N SER A 12 0.54 15.46 0.81
CA SER A 12 0.97 14.54 1.86
C SER A 12 2.01 15.16 2.79
N LEU A 13 2.06 14.73 4.05
CA LEU A 13 3.01 15.14 5.10
C LEU A 13 4.48 14.73 4.83
N GLY A 14 4.85 14.47 3.58
CA GLY A 14 6.11 13.85 3.17
C GLY A 14 5.92 12.93 1.96
N VAL A 15 6.99 12.22 1.57
CA VAL A 15 6.90 11.15 0.56
C VAL A 15 6.04 10.01 1.13
N ASP A 16 5.07 9.51 0.36
CA ASP A 16 4.23 8.39 0.79
C ASP A 16 5.11 7.14 1.02
N PRO A 17 5.18 6.59 2.24
CA PRO A 17 5.99 5.42 2.51
C PRO A 17 5.48 4.17 1.80
N ALA A 18 4.24 4.15 1.33
CA ALA A 18 3.65 3.03 0.61
C ALA A 18 3.94 3.04 -0.90
N VAL A 19 4.66 4.04 -1.44
CA VAL A 19 4.99 4.08 -2.87
C VAL A 19 6.27 3.33 -3.20
N ASP A 20 6.36 2.88 -4.45
CA ASP A 20 7.57 2.23 -4.95
C ASP A 20 8.80 3.15 -4.82
N GLY A 21 9.94 2.55 -4.46
CA GLY A 21 11.20 3.25 -4.26
C GLY A 21 11.41 3.91 -2.89
N PHE A 22 10.43 3.90 -1.97
CA PHE A 22 10.64 4.40 -0.61
C PHE A 22 11.54 3.48 0.24
N GLY A 23 11.50 2.17 -0.04
CA GLY A 23 12.22 1.16 0.75
C GLY A 23 11.42 0.58 1.92
N SER A 24 10.11 0.80 1.96
CA SER A 24 9.19 0.10 2.87
C SER A 24 8.85 -1.30 2.35
N VAL A 25 8.21 -2.07 3.22
CA VAL A 25 7.44 -3.27 2.84
C VAL A 25 6.00 -3.04 3.28
N ARG A 26 5.05 -3.40 2.43
CA ARG A 26 3.62 -3.40 2.75
C ARG A 26 3.14 -4.82 3.00
N PHE A 27 2.09 -4.97 3.78
CA PHE A 27 1.42 -6.26 3.99
C PHE A 27 -0.07 -6.13 3.67
N ARG A 28 -0.68 -7.25 3.31
CA ARG A 28 -2.11 -7.34 3.01
C ARG A 28 -2.91 -7.23 4.29
N ALA A 29 -3.97 -6.43 4.25
CA ALA A 29 -4.76 -6.11 5.43
C ALA A 29 -6.25 -5.98 5.08
N GLU A 30 -6.68 -6.43 3.91
CA GLU A 30 -8.02 -6.13 3.44
C GLU A 30 -9.08 -6.81 4.29
N VAL A 31 -10.23 -6.15 4.39
CA VAL A 31 -11.36 -6.65 5.14
C VAL A 31 -12.17 -7.62 4.26
N PRO A 32 -12.32 -8.89 4.66
CA PRO A 32 -13.14 -9.86 3.93
C PRO A 32 -14.57 -9.35 3.72
N GLY A 33 -15.02 -9.34 2.47
CA GLY A 33 -16.37 -8.90 2.12
C GLY A 33 -16.61 -7.39 2.18
N SER A 34 -15.56 -6.58 2.38
CA SER A 34 -15.66 -5.12 2.24
C SER A 34 -15.92 -4.71 0.80
N ASP A 35 -16.77 -3.71 0.61
CA ASP A 35 -17.04 -3.05 -0.67
C ASP A 35 -16.58 -1.57 -0.69
N GLY A 36 -15.82 -1.13 0.32
CA GLY A 36 -15.20 0.19 0.35
C GLY A 36 -14.76 0.66 1.75
N ILE A 37 -14.38 1.93 1.85
CA ILE A 37 -14.02 2.53 3.14
C ILE A 37 -15.28 2.73 3.98
N ASN A 38 -15.36 2.05 5.12
CA ASN A 38 -16.33 2.37 6.16
C ASN A 38 -15.65 3.09 7.35
N PRO A 39 -15.75 4.44 7.43
CA PRO A 39 -15.08 5.20 8.48
C PRO A 39 -15.67 4.96 9.89
N HIS A 40 -16.84 4.31 9.97
CA HIS A 40 -17.49 3.98 11.24
C HIS A 40 -17.17 2.57 11.74
N ASP A 41 -16.44 1.76 10.95
CA ASP A 41 -16.09 0.39 11.32
C ASP A 41 -14.61 0.06 11.05
N HIS A 42 -13.72 0.84 11.67
CA HIS A 42 -12.29 0.54 11.66
C HIS A 42 -11.93 -0.69 12.51
N SER A 43 -12.83 -1.14 13.38
CA SER A 43 -12.63 -2.34 14.19
C SER A 43 -12.55 -3.62 13.37
N TYR A 44 -13.09 -3.63 12.15
CA TYR A 44 -13.15 -4.83 11.34
C TYR A 44 -11.76 -5.33 10.88
N TYR A 45 -10.74 -4.45 10.87
CA TYR A 45 -9.33 -4.87 10.73
C TYR A 45 -8.86 -5.81 11.85
N TYR A 46 -9.57 -5.89 12.97
CA TYR A 46 -9.28 -6.83 14.06
C TYR A 46 -10.19 -8.07 14.05
N HIS A 47 -10.90 -8.33 12.96
CA HIS A 47 -11.64 -9.57 12.79
C HIS A 47 -10.71 -10.77 12.96
N ARG A 48 -11.12 -11.76 13.75
CA ARG A 48 -10.29 -12.92 14.03
C ARG A 48 -10.03 -13.67 12.72
N GLY A 49 -8.76 -13.92 12.44
CA GLY A 49 -8.33 -14.69 11.28
C GLY A 49 -8.27 -13.89 9.98
N SER A 50 -8.56 -12.59 9.99
CA SER A 50 -8.29 -11.75 8.83
C SER A 50 -6.80 -11.52 8.60
N GLU A 51 -6.49 -10.97 7.43
CA GLU A 51 -5.13 -10.69 6.99
C GLU A 51 -4.39 -9.72 7.92
N ALA A 52 -5.07 -8.71 8.46
CA ALA A 52 -4.41 -7.64 9.22
C ALA A 52 -3.85 -8.11 10.57
N PRO A 53 -4.58 -8.84 11.44
CA PRO A 53 -4.04 -9.37 12.68
C PRO A 53 -2.97 -10.44 12.45
N TYR A 54 -3.11 -11.24 11.40
CA TYR A 54 -2.10 -12.22 11.00
C TYR A 54 -0.79 -11.53 10.63
N GLY A 55 -0.84 -10.55 9.71
CA GLY A 55 0.35 -9.83 9.29
C GLY A 55 0.99 -9.01 10.41
N MET A 56 0.19 -8.37 11.26
CA MET A 56 0.71 -7.70 12.45
C MET A 56 1.41 -8.69 13.39
N ALA A 57 0.86 -9.88 13.61
CA ALA A 57 1.45 -10.89 14.48
C ALA A 57 2.81 -11.37 13.95
N ASP A 58 2.94 -11.66 12.67
CA ASP A 58 4.24 -12.02 12.05
C ASP A 58 5.27 -10.91 12.17
N ILE A 59 4.88 -9.66 11.89
CA ILE A 59 5.79 -8.51 11.95
C ILE A 59 6.30 -8.30 13.39
N VAL A 60 5.41 -8.29 14.39
CA VAL A 60 5.80 -8.01 15.78
C VAL A 60 6.53 -9.17 16.44
N SER A 61 6.34 -10.40 15.96
CA SER A 61 7.07 -11.58 16.43
C SER A 61 8.41 -11.79 15.73
N GLY A 62 8.68 -11.04 14.65
CA GLY A 62 9.96 -11.09 13.92
C GLY A 62 9.98 -12.05 12.74
N HIS A 63 8.84 -12.61 12.34
CA HIS A 63 8.69 -13.57 11.24
C HIS A 63 8.32 -12.89 9.92
N GLY A 64 9.00 -11.78 9.58
CA GLY A 64 8.71 -11.02 8.35
C GLY A 64 9.06 -11.77 7.06
N ASP A 65 9.99 -12.72 7.13
CA ASP A 65 10.29 -13.66 6.04
C ASP A 65 9.15 -14.66 5.83
N GLN A 66 8.55 -15.14 6.92
CA GLN A 66 7.39 -16.02 6.85
C GLN A 66 6.18 -15.29 6.26
N LEU A 67 5.92 -14.05 6.68
CA LEU A 67 4.90 -13.19 6.09
C LEU A 67 5.03 -13.12 4.55
N GLN A 68 6.26 -13.00 4.05
CA GLN A 68 6.52 -12.99 2.61
C GLN A 68 6.33 -14.38 1.98
N ALA A 69 6.80 -15.45 2.64
CA ALA A 69 6.62 -16.83 2.18
C ALA A 69 5.15 -17.22 2.05
N ASP A 70 4.31 -16.71 2.95
CA ASP A 70 2.86 -16.90 2.97
C ASP A 70 2.12 -15.99 1.97
N GLY A 71 2.86 -15.18 1.20
CA GLY A 71 2.30 -14.29 0.18
C GLY A 71 1.53 -13.10 0.76
N MET A 72 1.78 -12.78 2.03
CA MET A 72 1.07 -11.74 2.77
C MET A 72 1.70 -10.35 2.64
N THR A 73 2.73 -10.21 1.82
CA THR A 73 3.20 -8.89 1.37
C THR A 73 2.25 -8.30 0.32
N ALA A 74 2.02 -6.99 0.41
CA ALA A 74 1.26 -6.23 -0.55
C ALA A 74 2.19 -5.51 -1.54
N GLU A 75 1.72 -5.31 -2.76
CA GLU A 75 2.46 -4.54 -3.77
C GLU A 75 2.57 -3.07 -3.35
N GLN A 76 3.65 -2.40 -3.76
CA GLN A 76 3.78 -0.96 -3.55
C GLN A 76 2.75 -0.16 -4.36
N ARG A 77 2.39 1.02 -3.85
CA ARG A 77 1.57 1.97 -4.59
C ARG A 77 2.37 2.58 -5.73
N HIS A 78 1.67 2.83 -6.81
CA HIS A 78 2.25 3.45 -8.00
C HIS A 78 1.93 4.94 -7.99
N SER A 79 2.96 5.77 -8.15
CA SER A 79 2.80 7.22 -8.29
C SER A 79 2.93 7.63 -9.74
N PHE A 80 1.97 8.40 -10.24
CA PHE A 80 1.99 8.95 -11.60
C PHE A 80 1.95 10.48 -11.51
N GLY A 81 3.01 11.11 -12.00
CA GLY A 81 3.08 12.56 -12.17
C GLY A 81 2.70 12.98 -13.60
N GLY A 82 2.41 14.27 -13.77
CA GLY A 82 2.33 14.85 -15.11
C GLY A 82 3.66 14.74 -15.86
N VAL A 83 3.58 14.51 -17.16
CA VAL A 83 4.75 14.43 -18.05
C VAL A 83 5.08 15.83 -18.56
N GLN A 84 6.33 16.26 -18.39
CA GLN A 84 6.81 17.50 -19.03
C GLN A 84 7.04 17.27 -20.52
N VAL A 85 6.29 18.00 -21.34
CA VAL A 85 6.46 18.04 -22.79
C VAL A 85 7.14 19.34 -23.18
N ARG A 86 8.21 19.22 -23.98
CA ARG A 86 8.93 20.37 -24.55
C ARG A 86 8.51 20.56 -25.99
N ILE A 87 7.73 21.61 -26.25
CA ILE A 87 7.33 22.00 -27.60
C ILE A 87 8.31 23.09 -28.08
N PRO A 88 8.97 22.95 -29.25
CA PRO A 88 9.89 23.97 -29.75
C PRO A 88 9.23 25.35 -29.82
N GLY A 89 9.87 26.37 -29.23
CA GLY A 89 9.36 27.74 -29.18
C GLY A 89 8.37 28.02 -28.04
N LEU A 90 8.04 27.05 -27.19
CA LEU A 90 7.20 27.24 -26.00
C LEU A 90 7.96 26.86 -24.71
N PRO A 91 7.60 27.46 -23.56
CA PRO A 91 8.06 26.97 -22.27
C PRO A 91 7.56 25.53 -22.03
N PRO A 92 8.25 24.74 -21.17
CA PRO A 92 7.81 23.39 -20.82
C PRO A 92 6.35 23.39 -20.33
N VAL A 93 5.55 22.45 -20.83
CA VAL A 93 4.15 22.27 -20.42
C VAL A 93 4.02 20.89 -19.76
N THR A 94 3.40 20.84 -18.59
CA THR A 94 3.08 19.57 -17.93
C THR A 94 1.74 19.05 -18.43
N ILE A 95 1.71 17.83 -18.93
CA ILE A 95 0.50 17.12 -19.36
C ILE A 95 0.21 16.01 -18.35
N GLY A 96 -0.97 16.06 -17.73
CA GLY A 96 -1.37 15.13 -16.67
C GLY A 96 -1.61 15.86 -15.33
N PRO A 97 -1.78 15.11 -14.24
CA PRO A 97 -2.11 15.70 -12.94
C PRO A 97 -0.93 16.50 -12.38
N HIS A 98 -1.23 17.68 -11.83
CA HIS A 98 -0.23 18.57 -11.21
C HIS A 98 0.28 18.01 -9.87
N THR A 99 -0.51 17.19 -9.20
CA THR A 99 -0.14 16.40 -8.02
C THR A 99 0.01 14.94 -8.41
N PRO A 100 0.99 14.19 -7.87
CA PRO A 100 1.07 12.76 -8.11
C PRO A 100 -0.26 12.07 -7.78
N ALA A 101 -0.83 11.38 -8.74
CA ALA A 101 -1.91 10.44 -8.49
C ALA A 101 -1.30 9.15 -7.93
N VAL A 102 -1.92 8.58 -6.92
CA VAL A 102 -1.47 7.32 -6.30
C VAL A 102 -2.49 6.24 -6.61
N ILE A 103 -2.06 5.14 -7.23
CA ILE A 103 -2.88 3.94 -7.41
C ILE A 103 -2.41 2.91 -6.39
N ASP A 104 -3.36 2.41 -5.60
CA ASP A 104 -3.13 1.34 -4.63
C ASP A 104 -3.61 0.00 -5.23
N PRO A 105 -2.70 -0.95 -5.51
CA PRO A 105 -3.09 -2.28 -6.02
C PRO A 105 -4.05 -3.05 -5.11
N GLU A 106 -4.08 -2.72 -3.80
CA GLU A 106 -4.99 -3.36 -2.85
C GLU A 106 -6.42 -2.81 -2.95
N TRP A 107 -6.63 -1.60 -3.50
CA TRP A 107 -7.93 -0.93 -3.53
C TRP A 107 -9.02 -1.71 -4.26
N GLU A 108 -8.67 -2.41 -5.35
CA GLU A 108 -9.61 -3.19 -6.17
C GLU A 108 -9.24 -4.67 -6.19
N ARG A 109 -8.51 -5.15 -5.16
CA ARG A 109 -8.10 -6.54 -5.11
C ARG A 109 -9.33 -7.45 -5.10
N SER A 110 -9.29 -8.52 -5.89
CA SER A 110 -10.43 -9.42 -6.06
C SER A 110 -10.94 -9.91 -4.69
N PRO A 111 -12.24 -9.78 -4.39
CA PRO A 111 -12.78 -10.18 -3.09
C PRO A 111 -12.50 -11.64 -2.73
N GLY A 112 -12.45 -12.53 -3.73
CA GLY A 112 -12.14 -13.95 -3.53
C GLY A 112 -10.67 -14.24 -3.21
N SER A 113 -9.79 -13.23 -3.28
CA SER A 113 -8.40 -13.36 -2.85
C SER A 113 -8.16 -12.88 -1.42
N ILE A 114 -9.13 -12.19 -0.81
CA ILE A 114 -9.06 -11.72 0.58
C ILE A 114 -9.41 -12.90 1.49
N THR A 115 -8.50 -13.25 2.40
CA THR A 115 -8.63 -14.45 3.25
C THR A 115 -8.91 -14.09 4.72
N ASP A 116 -9.67 -14.96 5.40
CA ASP A 116 -10.15 -14.76 6.77
C ASP A 116 -9.98 -16.00 7.68
N ASN A 117 -9.23 -16.98 7.19
CA ASN A 117 -9.00 -18.27 7.83
C ASN A 117 -7.59 -18.38 8.45
N HIS A 118 -6.94 -17.24 8.70
CA HIS A 118 -5.60 -17.23 9.27
C HIS A 118 -5.62 -17.64 10.74
N VAL A 119 -4.67 -18.48 11.15
CA VAL A 119 -4.48 -18.91 12.54
C VAL A 119 -3.07 -18.60 12.98
N PHE A 120 -2.93 -18.07 14.20
CA PHE A 120 -1.64 -17.86 14.82
C PHE A 120 -1.43 -18.97 15.86
N ASP A 121 -0.84 -20.08 15.43
CA ASP A 121 -0.54 -21.23 16.28
C ASP A 121 0.92 -21.69 16.10
N ALA A 122 1.37 -22.53 17.04
CA ALA A 122 2.74 -23.02 17.08
C ALA A 122 3.10 -24.01 15.94
N GLN A 123 2.15 -24.40 15.08
CA GLN A 123 2.43 -25.26 13.92
C GLN A 123 2.67 -24.45 12.65
N HIS A 124 2.11 -23.24 12.59
CA HIS A 124 2.17 -22.38 11.42
C HIS A 124 3.06 -21.15 11.61
N HIS A 125 3.62 -20.90 12.80
CA HIS A 125 4.53 -19.78 13.06
C HIS A 125 5.71 -20.22 13.94
N HIS A 126 6.93 -20.18 13.39
CA HIS A 126 8.18 -20.64 14.02
C HIS A 126 9.32 -19.62 13.91
#